data_AF-A0A1T5DXC0-F1
#
_entry.id   AF-A0A1T5DXC0-F1
#
_cell.length_a   1.000
_cell.length_b   1.000
_cell.length_c   1.000
_cell.angle_alpha   90.00
_cell.angle_beta   90.00
_cell.angle_gamma   90.00
#
_symmetry.space_group_name_H-M   'P 1'
#
loop_
_entity.id
_entity.type
_entity.pdbx_description
1 polymer ?
#
loop_
_entity_poly.entity_id
_entity_poly.type
_entity_poly.pdbx_seq_one_letter_code
_entity_poly.pdbx_strand_id
1 'polypeptide(L)'
;MVKNTTYDMETLTKLKSEELTTLLSESRGALEEAKNYLSKNGKKYELHDWITIAEYCKRFNIPNTQTVSNWIKRGIISEENTVVIEEYNNIRLIKAIPYNDHS
;
A
#
# COMPACT_ATOMS: atom_id res chain seq x y z
N MET A 1 45.91 32.92 9.18
CA MET A 1 45.23 31.76 9.80
C MET A 1 43.93 31.54 9.04
N VAL A 2 43.86 30.57 8.13
CA VAL A 2 42.62 30.25 7.41
C VAL A 2 42.03 29.01 8.07
N LYS A 3 40.91 29.17 8.79
CA LYS A 3 40.18 28.04 9.39
C LYS A 3 39.30 27.43 8.29
N ASN A 4 39.77 26.34 7.68
CA ASN A 4 38.96 25.55 6.76
C ASN A 4 37.73 25.01 7.48
N THR A 5 36.56 25.36 6.97
CA THR A 5 35.26 24.93 7.50
C THR A 5 34.95 23.55 6.94
N THR A 6 35.41 22.50 7.62
CA THR A 6 34.88 21.15 7.44
C THR A 6 33.46 21.15 8.04
N TYR A 7 32.47 21.57 7.27
CA TYR A 7 31.11 21.17 7.54
C TYR A 7 31.09 19.65 7.40
N ASP A 8 30.98 18.99 8.54
CA ASP A 8 31.07 17.56 8.69
C ASP A 8 29.98 16.88 7.84
N MET A 9 30.39 16.09 6.85
CA MET A 9 29.50 15.30 6.00
C MET A 9 28.53 14.46 6.84
N GLU A 10 28.89 14.05 8.06
CA GLU A 10 28.01 13.32 8.97
C GLU A 10 26.77 14.14 9.37
N THR A 11 26.91 15.46 9.58
CA THR A 11 25.79 16.33 9.95
C THR A 11 24.78 16.51 8.82
N LEU A 12 25.23 16.68 7.58
CA LEU A 12 24.35 16.78 6.41
C LEU A 12 23.64 15.46 6.09
N THR A 13 24.32 14.33 6.32
CA THR A 13 23.76 13.00 6.08
C THR A 13 22.69 12.66 7.11
N LYS A 14 22.89 13.06 8.37
CA LYS A 14 21.93 12.85 9.46
C LYS A 14 20.68 13.73 9.32
N LEU A 15 20.85 15.00 8.92
CA LEU A 15 19.74 15.91 8.63
C LEU A 15 18.84 15.39 7.50
N LYS A 16 19.44 14.87 6.41
CA LYS A 16 18.67 14.24 5.32
C LYS A 16 17.93 12.97 5.74
N SER A 17 18.53 12.19 6.64
CA SER A 17 17.92 10.98 7.19
C SER A 17 16.67 11.33 8.02
N GLU A 18 16.76 12.35 8.88
CA GLU A 18 15.68 12.80 9.76
C GLU A 18 14.51 13.42 8.96
N GLU A 19 14.81 14.25 7.97
CA GLU A 19 13.82 14.81 7.04
C GLU A 19 13.11 13.71 6.23
N LEU A 20 13.86 12.71 5.75
CA LEU A 20 13.30 11.55 5.04
C LEU A 20 12.39 10.70 5.94
N THR A 21 12.80 10.45 7.19
CA THR A 21 11.95 9.71 8.14
C THR A 21 10.69 10.47 8.52
N THR A 22 10.76 11.80 8.60
CA THR A 22 9.60 12.66 8.88
C THR A 22 8.62 12.60 7.71
N LEU A 23 9.09 12.74 6.48
CA LEU A 23 8.28 12.64 5.27
C LEU A 23 7.63 11.25 5.11
N LEU A 24 8.35 10.17 5.46
CA LEU A 24 7.81 8.81 5.49
C LEU A 24 6.77 8.61 6.59
N SER A 25 6.93 9.26 7.74
CA SER A 25 5.98 9.22 8.87
C SER A 25 4.69 9.97 8.53
N GLU A 26 4.80 11.16 7.95
CA GLU A 26 3.66 11.94 7.45
C GLU A 26 2.91 11.20 6.35
N SER A 27 3.64 10.57 5.43
CA SER A 27 3.04 9.69 4.40
C SER A 27 2.31 8.50 5.02
N ARG A 28 2.86 7.90 6.09
CA ARG A 28 2.16 6.84 6.85
C ARG A 28 0.91 7.36 7.56
N GLY A 29 0.96 8.55 8.17
CA GLY A 29 -0.19 9.17 8.82
C GLY A 29 -1.34 9.44 7.84
N ALA A 30 -1.03 9.99 6.66
CA ALA A 30 -2.01 10.20 5.60
C ALA A 30 -2.59 8.87 5.07
N LEU A 31 -1.78 7.81 5.03
CA LEU A 31 -2.23 6.44 4.71
C LEU A 31 -3.11 5.85 5.82
N GLU A 32 -2.83 6.13 7.10
CA GLU A 32 -3.68 5.70 8.24
C GLU A 32 -5.02 6.44 8.27
N GLU A 33 -5.06 7.69 7.83
CA GLU A 33 -6.32 8.44 7.77
C GLU A 33 -7.18 8.03 6.57
N ALA A 34 -6.55 7.70 5.44
CA ALA A 34 -7.19 7.06 4.29
C ALA A 34 -7.60 5.59 4.53
N LYS A 35 -7.12 4.98 5.63
CA LYS A 35 -7.32 3.55 5.94
C LYS A 35 -8.71 3.17 6.41
N ASN A 36 -9.62 4.11 6.63
CA ASN A 36 -10.95 3.77 7.16
C ASN A 36 -12.03 3.62 6.09
N TYR A 37 -11.89 4.23 4.92
CA TYR A 37 -12.90 4.14 3.86
C TYR A 37 -12.34 4.59 2.51
N LEU A 38 -12.53 3.77 1.48
CA LEU A 38 -12.42 4.23 0.10
C LEU A 38 -13.83 4.51 -0.42
N SER A 39 -14.07 5.73 -0.88
CA SER A 39 -15.35 6.12 -1.48
C SER A 39 -15.27 6.03 -3.00
N LYS A 40 -16.08 5.16 -3.62
CA LYS A 40 -16.33 5.16 -5.07
C LYS A 40 -17.84 5.31 -5.30
N ASN A 41 -18.27 6.26 -6.13
CA ASN A 41 -19.68 6.51 -6.46
C ASN A 41 -20.62 6.64 -5.23
N GLY A 42 -20.16 7.24 -4.14
CA GLY A 42 -20.95 7.38 -2.89
C GLY A 42 -21.04 6.12 -2.03
N LYS A 43 -20.43 5.01 -2.45
CA LYS A 43 -20.34 3.77 -1.67
C LYS A 43 -19.05 3.77 -0.87
N LYS A 44 -19.17 3.67 0.46
CA LYS A 44 -18.02 3.50 1.36
C LYS A 44 -17.60 2.03 1.33
N TYR A 45 -16.37 1.79 0.91
CA TYR A 45 -15.70 0.50 1.02
C TYR A 45 -14.87 0.53 2.29
N GLU A 46 -15.35 -0.17 3.32
CA GLU A 46 -14.59 -0.37 4.54
C GLU A 46 -13.37 -1.24 4.21
N LEU A 47 -12.18 -0.72 4.51
CA LEU A 47 -10.91 -1.39 4.21
C LEU A 47 -10.69 -2.66 5.06
N HIS A 48 -11.56 -2.93 6.03
CA HIS A 48 -11.62 -4.22 6.72
C HIS A 48 -12.05 -5.36 5.78
N ASP A 49 -13.02 -5.08 4.90
CA ASP A 49 -13.58 -6.04 3.96
C ASP A 49 -12.87 -6.00 2.61
N TRP A 50 -12.32 -4.86 2.23
CA TRP A 50 -11.69 -4.63 0.93
C TRP A 50 -10.24 -4.19 1.10
N ILE A 51 -9.30 -5.04 0.72
CA ILE A 51 -7.87 -4.80 0.93
C ILE A 51 -7.12 -4.78 -0.39
N THR A 52 -5.99 -4.10 -0.44
CA THR A 52 -5.11 -4.15 -1.62
C THR A 52 -4.58 -5.56 -1.83
N ILE A 53 -4.15 -5.87 -3.05
CA ILE A 53 -3.50 -7.17 -3.35
C ILE A 53 -2.25 -7.38 -2.47
N ALA A 54 -1.46 -6.33 -2.24
CA ALA A 54 -0.27 -6.42 -1.39
C ALA A 54 -0.61 -6.76 0.06
N GLU A 55 -1.66 -6.14 0.62
CA GLU A 55 -2.13 -6.44 1.96
C GLU A 55 -2.74 -7.83 2.06
N TYR A 56 -3.49 -8.25 1.04
CA TYR A 56 -4.00 -9.62 0.94
C TYR A 56 -2.86 -10.65 0.97
N CYS A 57 -1.79 -10.41 0.21
CA CYS A 57 -0.63 -11.30 0.23
C CYS A 57 -0.01 -11.42 1.62
N LYS A 58 0.10 -10.32 2.36
CA LYS A 58 0.60 -10.35 3.75
C LYS A 58 -0.34 -11.11 4.67
N ARG A 59 -1.65 -10.83 4.59
CA ARG A 59 -2.67 -11.40 5.49
C ARG A 59 -2.87 -12.90 5.31
N PHE A 60 -2.78 -13.38 4.07
CA PHE A 60 -2.97 -14.78 3.70
C PHE A 60 -1.67 -15.51 3.37
N ASN A 61 -0.52 -14.89 3.68
CA ASN A 61 0.82 -15.46 3.51
C ASN A 61 1.10 -15.95 2.06
N ILE A 62 0.63 -15.18 1.07
CA ILE A 62 0.82 -15.45 -0.36
C ILE A 62 2.19 -14.87 -0.76
N PRO A 63 3.04 -15.63 -1.47
CA PRO A 63 4.43 -15.25 -1.70
C PRO A 63 4.61 -13.99 -2.55
N ASN A 64 3.67 -13.68 -3.45
CA ASN A 64 3.76 -12.49 -4.30
C ASN A 64 2.38 -12.05 -4.83
N THR A 65 2.33 -10.80 -5.30
CA THR A 65 1.12 -10.18 -5.87
C THR A 65 0.75 -10.72 -7.25
N GLN A 66 1.70 -11.36 -7.96
CA GLN A 66 1.47 -11.95 -9.27
C GLN A 66 0.55 -13.18 -9.18
N THR A 67 0.66 -13.99 -8.13
CA THR A 67 -0.25 -15.11 -7.85
C THR A 67 -1.70 -14.65 -7.77
N VAL A 68 -1.96 -13.62 -6.97
CA VAL A 68 -3.32 -13.05 -6.81
C VAL A 68 -3.81 -12.43 -8.12
N SER A 69 -2.92 -11.74 -8.85
CA SER A 69 -3.26 -11.19 -10.17
C SER A 69 -3.65 -12.30 -11.17
N ASN A 70 -2.99 -13.46 -11.11
CA ASN A 70 -3.32 -14.61 -11.92
C ASN A 70 -4.64 -15.26 -11.48
N TRP A 71 -4.94 -15.28 -10.19
CA TRP A 71 -6.24 -15.76 -9.69
C TRP A 71 -7.42 -14.94 -10.21
N ILE A 72 -7.27 -13.62 -10.26
CA ILE A 72 -8.27 -12.73 -10.88
C ILE A 72 -8.42 -13.05 -12.37
N LYS A 73 -7.31 -13.19 -13.10
CA LYS A 73 -7.34 -13.54 -14.53
C LYS A 73 -7.96 -14.91 -14.81
N ARG A 74 -7.80 -15.87 -13.89
CA ARG A 74 -8.35 -17.23 -13.97
C ARG A 74 -9.80 -17.32 -13.47
N GLY A 75 -10.33 -16.27 -12.85
CA GLY A 75 -11.67 -16.28 -12.26
C GLY A 75 -11.77 -17.00 -10.90
N ILE A 76 -10.64 -17.35 -10.26
CA ILE A 76 -10.63 -17.87 -8.89
C ILE A 76 -11.10 -16.79 -7.91
N ILE A 77 -10.66 -15.55 -8.15
CA ILE A 77 -11.26 -14.36 -7.54
C ILE A 77 -12.23 -13.82 -8.57
N SER A 78 -13.52 -13.89 -8.25
CA SER A 78 -14.59 -13.41 -9.09
C SER A 78 -14.65 -11.89 -9.18
N GLU A 79 -15.21 -11.35 -10.26
CA GLU A 79 -15.21 -9.90 -10.51
C GLU A 79 -15.93 -9.12 -9.41
N GLU A 80 -17.01 -9.67 -8.83
CA GLU A 80 -17.76 -9.08 -7.72
C GLU A 80 -16.95 -8.98 -6.42
N ASN A 81 -15.84 -9.72 -6.33
CA ASN A 81 -14.88 -9.68 -5.23
C ASN A 81 -13.66 -8.81 -5.53
N THR A 82 -13.68 -8.10 -6.65
CA THR A 82 -12.65 -7.13 -7.05
C THR A 82 -13.26 -5.75 -7.25
N VAL A 83 -12.53 -4.70 -6.91
CA VAL A 83 -12.91 -3.33 -7.26
C VAL A 83 -11.67 -2.56 -7.65
N VAL A 84 -11.79 -1.76 -8.71
CA VAL A 84 -10.76 -0.80 -9.12
C VAL A 84 -11.25 0.58 -8.71
N ILE A 85 -10.42 1.29 -7.96
CA ILE A 85 -10.66 2.68 -7.59
C ILE A 85 -9.81 3.54 -8.52
N GLU A 86 -10.46 4.15 -9.50
CA GLU A 86 -9.81 4.90 -10.59
C GLU A 86 -9.18 6.19 -10.05
N GLU A 87 -9.85 6.80 -9.06
CA GLU A 87 -9.50 8.04 -8.38
C GLU A 87 -8.16 7.94 -7.61
N TYR A 88 -7.73 6.72 -7.29
CA TYR A 88 -6.48 6.45 -6.60
C TYR A 88 -5.51 5.67 -7.49
N ASN A 89 -5.17 6.23 -8.66
CA ASN A 89 -4.22 5.62 -9.59
C ASN A 89 -4.56 4.15 -9.97
N ASN A 90 -5.85 3.88 -10.19
CA ASN A 90 -6.35 2.54 -10.51
C ASN A 90 -5.96 1.47 -9.49
N ILE A 91 -5.87 1.82 -8.20
CA ILE A 91 -5.63 0.85 -7.14
C ILE A 91 -6.72 -0.22 -7.19
N ARG A 92 -6.27 -1.48 -7.19
CA ARG A 92 -7.15 -2.64 -7.16
C ARG A 92 -7.26 -3.17 -5.72
N LEU A 93 -8.49 -3.28 -5.26
CA LEU A 93 -8.84 -3.93 -4.02
C LEU A 93 -9.52 -5.26 -4.30
N ILE A 94 -9.37 -6.18 -3.36
CA ILE A 94 -10.01 -7.47 -3.34
C ILE A 94 -10.63 -7.73 -1.97
N LYS A 95 -11.70 -8.50 -1.95
CA LYS A 95 -12.38 -8.83 -0.69
C LYS A 95 -11.49 -9.70 0.20
N ALA A 96 -11.41 -9.39 1.49
CA ALA A 96 -10.53 -10.01 2.48
C ALA A 96 -11.03 -11.38 2.97
N ILE A 97 -11.36 -12.28 2.05
CA ILE A 97 -11.77 -13.67 2.33
C ILE A 97 -10.73 -14.64 1.77
N PRO A 98 -10.55 -15.84 2.34
CA PRO A 98 -9.63 -16.81 1.81
C PRO A 98 -10.11 -17.33 0.44
N TYR A 99 -9.34 -17.06 -0.60
CA TYR A 99 -9.48 -17.74 -1.89
C TYR A 99 -8.50 -18.92 -1.93
N ASN A 100 -9.02 -20.10 -2.24
CA ASN A 100 -8.19 -21.27 -2.47
C ASN A 100 -8.22 -21.59 -3.96
N ASP A 101 -7.04 -21.72 -4.56
CA ASP A 101 -6.87 -22.38 -5.84
C ASP A 101 -7.06 -23.89 -5.58
N HIS A 102 -8.23 -24.42 -5.91
CA HIS A 102 -8.42 -25.88 -6.01
C HIS A 102 -7.72 -26.38 -7.28
N SER A 103 -6.39 -26.30 -7.30
CA SER A 103 -5.54 -26.93 -8.32
C SER A 103 -5.24 -28.37 -7.94
#